data_AF-G9D9Y6-F1
#
_entry.id   AF-G9D9Y6-F1
#
_cell.length_a   1.000
_cell.length_b   1.000
_cell.length_c   1.000
_cell.angle_alpha   90.00
_cell.angle_beta   90.00
_cell.angle_gamma   90.00
#
_symmetry.space_group_name_H-M   'P 1'
#
loop_
_entity.id
_entity.type
_entity.pdbx_description
1 polymer ?
#
loop_
_entity_poly.entity_id
_entity_poly.type
_entity_poly.pdbx_seq_one_letter_code
_entity_poly.pdbx_strand_id
1 'polypeptide(L)'
;MEEKFNNSQEERQFQQFQEYQKRQEEEKKKKRKKGWLFGCGGCLILFILIIIGISACTASIGGNMTNNTSNNDSNATSQERAALNKAKIYSDTMHMSKQGIYDQLTSDAGEKFEEKDANYAIQHLKANYKENAKKKANDYVEQQNMSKDAVYNQLTSDVGEKFTEEEAQYAVDHLDK
;
A
#
# COMPACT_ATOMS: atom_id res chain seq x y z
N MET A 1 -11.32 27.23 -5.56
CA MET A 1 -12.36 26.19 -5.78
C MET A 1 -11.73 24.80 -5.76
N GLU A 2 -10.59 24.63 -6.45
CA GLU A 2 -9.76 23.40 -6.50
C GLU A 2 -9.48 22.74 -5.15
N GLU A 3 -9.05 23.48 -4.12
CA GLU A 3 -8.75 22.91 -2.79
C GLU A 3 -9.92 22.10 -2.20
N LYS A 4 -11.16 22.62 -2.28
CA LYS A 4 -12.35 21.89 -1.81
C LYS A 4 -12.66 20.66 -2.67
N PHE A 5 -12.39 20.73 -3.96
CA PHE A 5 -12.57 19.59 -4.87
C PHE A 5 -11.58 18.47 -4.54
N ASN A 6 -10.31 18.82 -4.36
CA ASN A 6 -9.23 17.88 -4.02
C ASN A 6 -9.49 17.18 -2.69
N ASN A 7 -9.85 17.93 -1.63
CA ASN A 7 -10.20 17.33 -0.34
C ASN A 7 -11.36 16.32 -0.48
N SER A 8 -12.37 16.61 -1.30
CA SER A 8 -13.48 15.67 -1.54
C SER A 8 -13.06 14.39 -2.30
N GLN A 9 -12.01 14.46 -3.12
CA GLN A 9 -11.43 13.28 -3.79
C GLN A 9 -10.63 12.43 -2.79
N GLU A 10 -9.78 13.08 -1.98
CA GLU A 10 -8.99 12.42 -0.93
C GLU A 10 -9.89 11.67 0.07
N GLU A 11 -10.99 12.30 0.49
CA GLU A 11 -12.02 11.70 1.34
C GLU A 11 -12.66 10.45 0.70
N ARG A 12 -13.09 10.52 -0.57
CA ARG A 12 -13.68 9.36 -1.28
C ARG A 12 -12.69 8.21 -1.43
N GLN A 13 -11.45 8.49 -1.83
CA GLN A 13 -10.40 7.48 -1.91
C GLN A 13 -10.09 6.85 -0.55
N PHE A 14 -10.14 7.63 0.54
CA PHE A 14 -9.95 7.09 1.89
C PHE A 14 -11.14 6.21 2.32
N GLN A 15 -12.38 6.60 1.99
CA GLN A 15 -13.58 5.77 2.22
C GLN A 15 -13.50 4.44 1.46
N GLN A 16 -13.16 4.47 0.16
CA GLN A 16 -12.99 3.28 -0.67
C GLN A 16 -11.90 2.33 -0.12
N PHE A 17 -10.77 2.88 0.37
CA PHE A 17 -9.73 2.12 1.06
C PHE A 17 -10.26 1.46 2.35
N GLN A 18 -10.97 2.20 3.20
CA GLN A 18 -11.55 1.67 4.44
C GLN A 18 -12.61 0.58 4.19
N GLU A 19 -13.40 0.70 3.11
CA GLU A 19 -14.34 -0.34 2.68
C GLU A 19 -13.63 -1.59 2.16
N TYR A 20 -12.57 -1.43 1.36
CA TYR A 20 -11.75 -2.55 0.91
C TYR A 20 -11.18 -3.35 2.08
N GLN A 21 -10.60 -2.67 3.08
CA GLN A 21 -10.06 -3.32 4.29
C GLN A 21 -11.14 -4.13 5.03
N LYS A 22 -12.34 -3.55 5.22
CA LYS A 22 -13.48 -4.26 5.84
C LYS A 22 -13.88 -5.51 5.04
N ARG A 23 -13.96 -5.44 3.71
CA ARG A 23 -14.26 -6.60 2.86
C ARG A 23 -13.21 -7.70 3.01
N GLN A 24 -11.91 -7.34 3.03
CA GLN A 24 -10.83 -8.31 3.23
C GLN A 24 -10.88 -8.97 4.61
N GLU A 25 -11.19 -8.22 5.67
CA GLU A 25 -11.45 -8.79 7.00
C GLU A 25 -12.64 -9.75 7.03
N GLU A 26 -13.75 -9.40 6.38
CA GLU A 26 -14.94 -10.24 6.31
C GLU A 26 -14.66 -11.54 5.56
N GLU A 27 -13.94 -11.50 4.44
CA GLU A 27 -13.51 -12.70 3.72
C GLU A 27 -12.55 -13.57 4.56
N LYS A 28 -11.60 -12.97 5.29
CA LYS A 28 -10.77 -13.70 6.26
C LYS A 28 -11.63 -14.36 7.35
N LYS A 29 -12.65 -13.67 7.88
CA LYS A 29 -13.61 -14.21 8.88
C LYS A 29 -14.47 -15.34 8.30
N LYS A 30 -14.95 -15.23 7.05
CA LYS A 30 -15.70 -16.29 6.34
C LYS A 30 -14.82 -17.53 6.11
N LYS A 31 -13.57 -17.35 5.66
CA LYS A 31 -12.60 -18.45 5.47
C LYS A 31 -12.30 -19.17 6.79
N ARG A 32 -12.08 -18.44 7.90
CA ARG A 32 -11.91 -19.03 9.25
C ARG A 32 -13.14 -19.81 9.70
N LYS A 33 -14.36 -19.35 9.42
CA LYS A 33 -15.62 -20.07 9.72
C LYS A 33 -15.86 -21.30 8.84
N LYS A 34 -15.40 -21.28 7.58
CA LYS A 34 -15.47 -22.44 6.66
C LYS A 34 -14.37 -23.48 6.90
N GLY A 35 -13.32 -23.14 7.67
CA GLY A 35 -12.17 -24.01 7.96
C GLY A 35 -12.41 -25.19 8.91
N TRP A 36 -13.66 -25.64 9.09
CA TRP A 36 -14.01 -26.77 9.97
C TRP A 36 -15.02 -27.72 9.32
N LEU A 37 -14.71 -28.28 8.15
CA LEU A 37 -15.23 -29.59 7.74
C LEU A 37 -14.37 -30.22 6.63
N PHE A 38 -13.97 -31.49 6.85
CA PHE A 38 -13.18 -32.38 5.99
C PHE A 38 -11.71 -32.02 5.71
N GLY A 39 -10.79 -32.94 6.09
CA GLY A 39 -9.35 -32.80 5.85
C GLY A 39 -8.46 -33.72 6.68
N CYS A 40 -8.76 -35.03 6.74
CA CYS A 40 -7.78 -35.99 7.24
C CYS A 40 -6.56 -36.00 6.28
N GLY A 41 -5.39 -35.61 6.76
CA GLY A 41 -4.21 -35.40 5.90
C GLY A 41 -3.06 -34.76 6.65
N GLY A 42 -2.54 -35.43 7.69
CA GLY A 42 -1.36 -34.96 8.40
C GLY A 42 -0.13 -35.00 7.49
N CYS A 43 0.48 -33.84 7.22
CA CYS A 43 1.77 -33.82 6.51
C CYS A 43 2.70 -32.60 6.76
N LEU A 44 2.27 -31.51 7.41
CA LEU A 44 3.09 -30.28 7.53
C LEU A 44 3.20 -29.67 8.95
N ILE A 45 3.02 -30.47 10.00
CA ILE A 45 3.58 -30.16 11.33
C ILE A 45 5.05 -30.62 11.35
N LEU A 46 5.88 -30.08 10.44
CA LEU A 46 7.28 -30.51 10.27
C LEU A 46 8.28 -29.36 9.98
N PHE A 47 7.84 -28.10 10.05
CA PHE A 47 8.69 -26.91 9.79
C PHE A 47 8.75 -25.93 10.98
N ILE A 48 8.57 -26.41 12.22
CA ILE A 48 8.48 -25.57 13.43
C ILE A 48 9.73 -25.63 14.34
N LEU A 49 10.75 -26.46 14.04
CA LEU A 49 11.88 -26.73 14.96
C LEU A 49 13.30 -26.46 14.42
N ILE A 50 13.46 -25.46 13.56
CA ILE A 50 14.75 -24.90 13.12
C ILE A 50 14.52 -23.44 12.67
N ILE A 51 15.34 -22.43 13.01
CA ILE A 51 16.59 -22.38 13.80
C ILE A 51 16.49 -21.22 14.82
N ILE A 52 16.95 -21.40 16.06
CA ILE A 52 17.27 -20.28 16.97
C ILE A 52 18.73 -19.87 16.73
N GLY A 53 18.94 -18.62 16.31
CA GLY A 53 20.26 -18.05 16.05
C GLY A 53 20.40 -16.65 16.66
N ILE A 54 20.70 -16.58 17.95
CA ILE A 54 21.04 -15.32 18.61
C ILE A 54 22.44 -14.90 18.14
N SER A 55 22.56 -13.73 17.52
CA SER A 55 23.85 -13.03 17.40
C SER A 55 23.62 -11.54 17.61
N ALA A 56 23.96 -11.07 18.81
CA ALA A 56 23.84 -9.67 19.20
C ALA A 56 25.12 -8.91 18.83
N CYS A 57 25.01 -7.88 17.99
CA CYS A 57 26.11 -6.98 17.63
C CYS A 57 25.63 -5.52 17.62
N THR A 58 25.65 -4.91 18.82
CA THR A 58 25.94 -3.50 19.12
C THR A 58 25.47 -2.39 18.16
N ALA A 59 24.64 -1.48 18.70
CA ALA A 59 24.32 -0.20 18.07
C ALA A 59 25.44 0.85 18.23
N SER A 60 25.64 1.69 17.21
CA SER A 60 25.90 3.15 17.35
C SER A 60 26.01 3.86 16.00
N ILE A 61 24.98 4.65 15.65
CA ILE A 61 25.11 5.80 14.73
C ILE A 61 24.43 7.00 15.38
N GLY A 62 25.23 7.91 15.92
CA GLY A 62 24.77 9.20 16.41
C GLY A 62 24.80 10.23 15.28
N GLY A 63 23.67 10.45 14.61
CA GLY A 63 23.48 11.51 13.63
C GLY A 63 22.70 12.67 14.24
N ASN A 64 23.36 13.78 14.54
CA ASN A 64 22.72 14.97 15.12
C ASN A 64 22.21 15.87 13.99
N MET A 65 20.90 15.88 13.72
CA MET A 65 20.29 16.78 12.73
C MET A 65 19.55 17.93 13.40
N THR A 66 19.95 19.15 13.05
CA THR A 66 19.31 20.40 13.44
C THR A 66 17.95 20.56 12.76
N ASN A 67 16.86 20.49 13.52
CA ASN A 67 15.52 20.76 13.01
C ASN A 67 15.27 22.27 12.90
N ASN A 68 14.85 22.74 11.71
CA ASN A 68 14.25 24.05 11.54
C ASN A 68 12.88 23.93 10.85
N THR A 69 11.83 24.09 11.67
CA THR A 69 10.50 24.64 11.35
C THR A 69 9.73 24.11 10.13
N SER A 70 8.62 23.41 10.40
CA SER A 70 7.27 23.96 10.18
C SER A 70 6.20 23.16 10.95
N ASN A 71 5.19 23.86 11.48
CA ASN A 71 4.26 23.31 12.48
C ASN A 71 3.02 22.65 11.87
N ASN A 72 2.86 21.33 12.07
CA ASN A 72 1.64 20.74 12.69
C ASN A 72 1.75 19.23 13.02
N ASP A 73 2.89 18.56 12.77
CA ASP A 73 3.08 17.11 12.98
C ASP A 73 3.76 16.74 14.33
N SER A 74 3.44 17.45 15.40
CA SER A 74 4.16 17.39 16.69
C SER A 74 3.89 16.12 17.53
N ASN A 75 2.91 15.29 17.17
CA ASN A 75 2.54 14.08 17.93
C ASN A 75 2.81 12.75 17.21
N ALA A 76 3.36 12.75 15.98
CA ALA A 76 3.71 11.51 15.31
C ALA A 76 4.87 10.80 16.03
N THR A 77 4.87 9.47 16.01
CA THR A 77 5.97 8.61 16.44
C THR A 77 7.11 8.60 15.41
N SER A 78 8.24 7.97 15.73
CA SER A 78 9.31 7.74 14.75
C SER A 78 8.88 6.77 13.63
N GLN A 79 8.10 5.75 13.96
CA GLN A 79 7.63 4.74 13.01
C GLN A 79 6.58 5.32 12.04
N GLU A 80 5.62 6.09 12.52
CA GLU A 80 4.65 6.80 11.69
C GLU A 80 5.32 7.74 10.67
N ARG A 81 6.36 8.49 11.08
CA ARG A 81 7.15 9.31 10.15
C ARG A 81 7.95 8.47 9.15
N ALA A 82 8.53 7.34 9.58
CA ALA A 82 9.26 6.44 8.70
C ALA A 82 8.34 5.80 7.64
N ALA A 83 7.15 5.33 8.06
CA ALA A 83 6.12 4.80 7.19
C ALA A 83 5.62 5.86 6.19
N LEU A 84 5.36 7.11 6.63
CA LEU A 84 4.98 8.21 5.74
C LEU A 84 6.08 8.54 4.70
N ASN A 85 7.36 8.50 5.10
CA ASN A 85 8.46 8.72 4.18
C ASN A 85 8.59 7.58 3.14
N LYS A 86 8.37 6.32 3.54
CA LYS A 86 8.31 5.19 2.60
C LYS A 86 7.09 5.27 1.68
N ALA A 87 5.94 5.67 2.21
CA ALA A 87 4.71 5.89 1.43
C ALA A 87 4.90 6.94 0.33
N LYS A 88 5.59 8.05 0.64
CA LYS A 88 5.99 9.07 -0.35
C LYS A 88 6.86 8.46 -1.45
N ILE A 89 7.91 7.72 -1.11
CA ILE A 89 8.78 7.07 -2.10
C ILE A 89 7.96 6.13 -3.01
N TYR A 90 7.10 5.27 -2.45
CA TYR A 90 6.28 4.35 -3.24
C TYR A 90 5.27 5.05 -4.17
N SER A 91 4.71 6.19 -3.76
CA SER A 91 3.91 7.04 -4.64
C SER A 91 4.77 7.68 -5.74
N ASP A 92 5.83 8.37 -5.34
CA ASP A 92 6.55 9.32 -6.18
C ASP A 92 7.52 8.66 -7.16
N THR A 93 8.02 7.45 -6.86
CA THR A 93 8.98 6.72 -7.71
C THR A 93 8.44 5.43 -8.31
N MET A 94 7.51 4.74 -7.62
CA MET A 94 6.93 3.47 -8.09
C MET A 94 5.50 3.63 -8.62
N HIS A 95 4.87 4.78 -8.39
CA HIS A 95 3.53 5.12 -8.89
C HIS A 95 2.48 4.08 -8.45
N MET A 96 2.54 3.68 -7.19
CA MET A 96 1.66 2.67 -6.61
C MET A 96 0.29 3.25 -6.22
N SER A 97 -0.72 2.39 -6.17
CA SER A 97 -2.06 2.72 -5.64
C SER A 97 -2.04 2.91 -4.12
N LYS A 98 -3.10 3.53 -3.57
CA LYS A 98 -3.27 3.68 -2.11
C LYS A 98 -3.22 2.32 -1.39
N GLN A 99 -3.82 1.28 -1.97
CA GLN A 99 -3.81 -0.05 -1.39
C GLN A 99 -2.46 -0.76 -1.56
N GLY A 100 -1.82 -0.62 -2.72
CA GLY A 100 -0.48 -1.19 -2.97
C GLY A 100 0.57 -0.62 -2.01
N ILE A 101 0.54 0.69 -1.73
CA ILE A 101 1.41 1.32 -0.73
C ILE A 101 1.17 0.71 0.67
N TYR A 102 -0.09 0.56 1.09
CA TYR A 102 -0.41 -0.05 2.38
C TYR A 102 0.07 -1.50 2.50
N ASP A 103 -0.17 -2.31 1.46
CA ASP A 103 0.27 -3.71 1.41
C ASP A 103 1.80 -3.80 1.49
N GLN A 104 2.52 -2.91 0.81
CA GLN A 104 3.98 -2.87 0.82
C GLN A 104 4.59 -2.40 2.16
N LEU A 105 3.93 -1.43 2.82
CA LEU A 105 4.34 -0.97 4.17
C LEU A 105 4.14 -2.06 5.23
N THR A 106 3.09 -2.87 5.12
CA THR A 106 2.73 -3.90 6.11
C THR A 106 3.28 -5.30 5.80
N SER A 107 3.78 -5.53 4.58
CA SER A 107 4.26 -6.84 4.13
C SER A 107 5.45 -7.39 4.92
N ASP A 108 5.39 -8.69 5.25
CA ASP A 108 6.49 -9.50 5.79
C ASP A 108 7.72 -9.63 4.88
N ALA A 109 7.61 -9.25 3.60
CA ALA A 109 8.73 -9.14 2.67
C ALA A 109 9.10 -7.68 2.34
N GLY A 110 8.31 -6.72 2.82
CA GLY A 110 8.49 -5.28 2.63
C GLY A 110 9.02 -4.62 3.89
N GLU A 111 8.36 -3.54 4.31
CA GLU A 111 8.84 -2.66 5.39
C GLU A 111 8.46 -3.14 6.82
N LYS A 112 7.48 -4.04 6.95
CA LYS A 112 6.99 -4.59 8.23
C LYS A 112 6.53 -3.55 9.27
N PHE A 113 6.02 -2.41 8.82
CA PHE A 113 5.37 -1.46 9.72
C PHE A 113 4.10 -2.08 10.31
N GLU A 114 3.79 -1.73 11.56
CA GLU A 114 2.51 -2.11 12.16
C GLU A 114 1.35 -1.44 11.40
N GLU A 115 0.19 -2.09 11.36
CA GLU A 115 -1.00 -1.58 10.65
C GLU A 115 -1.35 -0.14 11.06
N LYS A 116 -1.11 0.26 12.32
CA LYS A 116 -1.33 1.64 12.79
C LYS A 116 -0.41 2.66 12.10
N ASP A 117 0.87 2.34 11.91
CA ASP A 117 1.86 3.25 11.33
C ASP A 117 1.67 3.36 9.81
N ALA A 118 1.28 2.26 9.17
CA ALA A 118 0.87 2.24 7.77
C ALA A 118 -0.45 3.01 7.53
N ASN A 119 -1.45 2.87 8.42
CA ASN A 119 -2.68 3.67 8.34
C ASN A 119 -2.42 5.17 8.55
N TYR A 120 -1.55 5.54 9.49
CA TYR A 120 -1.10 6.93 9.65
C TYR A 120 -0.47 7.44 8.35
N ALA A 121 0.44 6.67 7.75
CA ALA A 121 1.09 7.01 6.50
C ALA A 121 0.09 7.24 5.35
N ILE A 122 -0.89 6.35 5.17
CA ILE A 122 -1.94 6.47 4.14
C ILE A 122 -2.86 7.68 4.39
N GLN A 123 -3.13 8.02 5.66
CA GLN A 123 -3.94 9.19 6.03
C GLN A 123 -3.21 10.52 5.75
N HIS A 124 -1.89 10.57 5.95
CA HIS A 124 -1.09 11.80 5.82
C HIS A 124 -0.36 11.92 4.47
N LEU A 125 -0.40 10.87 3.63
CA LEU A 125 0.13 10.88 2.27
C LEU A 125 -0.82 11.63 1.31
N LYS A 126 -0.50 12.90 1.07
CA LYS A 126 -1.06 13.71 -0.01
C LYS A 126 -0.44 13.27 -1.35
N ALA A 127 -1.15 12.42 -2.08
CA ALA A 127 -0.73 11.88 -3.37
C ALA A 127 -1.89 11.88 -4.37
N ASN A 128 -1.59 12.18 -5.64
CA ASN A 128 -2.57 12.10 -6.72
C ASN A 128 -2.58 10.69 -7.32
N TYR A 129 -3.37 9.79 -6.73
CA TYR A 129 -3.42 8.39 -7.18
C TYR A 129 -3.95 8.21 -8.61
N LYS A 130 -4.67 9.18 -9.18
CA LYS A 130 -5.05 9.18 -10.61
C LYS A 130 -3.85 9.44 -11.52
N GLU A 131 -2.92 10.29 -11.11
CA GLU A 131 -1.64 10.49 -11.80
C GLU A 131 -0.71 9.28 -11.61
N ASN A 132 -0.68 8.66 -10.42
CA ASN A 132 0.04 7.39 -10.22
C ASN A 132 -0.50 6.30 -11.16
N ALA A 133 -1.82 6.15 -11.24
CA ALA A 133 -2.48 5.20 -12.14
C ALA A 133 -2.13 5.47 -13.61
N LYS A 134 -2.18 6.74 -14.06
CA LYS A 134 -1.75 7.11 -15.42
C LYS A 134 -0.29 6.72 -15.69
N LYS A 135 0.64 7.08 -14.79
CA LYS A 135 2.06 6.75 -14.97
C LYS A 135 2.29 5.24 -15.03
N LYS A 136 1.64 4.48 -14.15
CA LYS A 136 1.67 3.02 -14.17
C LYS A 136 1.06 2.42 -15.45
N ALA A 137 0.00 3.04 -15.97
CA ALA A 137 -0.60 2.64 -17.25
C ALA A 137 0.35 2.85 -18.43
N ASN A 138 1.04 3.99 -18.49
CA ASN A 138 2.07 4.24 -19.50
C ASN A 138 3.22 3.23 -19.38
N ASP A 139 3.72 2.92 -18.16
CA ASP A 139 4.75 1.88 -17.95
C ASP A 139 4.35 0.55 -18.64
N TYR A 140 3.09 0.11 -18.44
CA TYR A 140 2.58 -1.13 -19.04
C TYR A 140 2.41 -1.07 -20.57
N VAL A 141 2.01 0.09 -21.12
CA VAL A 141 1.92 0.27 -22.57
C VAL A 141 3.32 0.28 -23.20
N GLU A 142 4.24 1.09 -22.68
CA GLU A 142 5.57 1.30 -23.26
C GLU A 142 6.49 0.08 -23.09
N GLN A 143 6.51 -0.53 -21.90
CA GLN A 143 7.46 -1.60 -21.58
C GLN A 143 6.92 -2.99 -21.90
N GLN A 144 5.59 -3.18 -21.90
CA GLN A 144 4.95 -4.48 -22.05
C GLN A 144 3.98 -4.57 -23.25
N ASN A 145 3.79 -3.48 -24.00
CA ASN A 145 2.93 -3.42 -25.20
C ASN A 145 1.48 -3.89 -24.93
N MET A 146 0.98 -3.63 -23.72
CA MET A 146 -0.35 -4.07 -23.29
C MET A 146 -1.47 -3.23 -23.94
N SER A 147 -2.59 -3.87 -24.27
CA SER A 147 -3.79 -3.17 -24.72
C SER A 147 -4.45 -2.38 -23.58
N LYS A 148 -5.27 -1.36 -23.89
CA LYS A 148 -5.99 -0.58 -22.88
C LYS A 148 -6.79 -1.46 -21.91
N ASP A 149 -7.51 -2.45 -22.42
CA ASP A 149 -8.29 -3.39 -21.60
C ASP A 149 -7.40 -4.24 -20.68
N ALA A 150 -6.24 -4.70 -21.18
CA ALA A 150 -5.27 -5.44 -20.37
C ALA A 150 -4.67 -4.57 -19.27
N VAL A 151 -4.37 -3.29 -19.58
CA VAL A 151 -3.89 -2.31 -18.59
C VAL A 151 -4.96 -2.03 -17.53
N TYR A 152 -6.22 -1.79 -17.93
CA TYR A 152 -7.33 -1.59 -16.98
C TYR A 152 -7.47 -2.78 -16.00
N ASN A 153 -7.48 -3.99 -16.53
CA ASN A 153 -7.57 -5.23 -15.74
C ASN A 153 -6.36 -5.41 -14.80
N GLN A 154 -5.15 -5.04 -15.26
CA GLN A 154 -3.94 -5.12 -14.44
C GLN A 154 -3.91 -4.07 -13.32
N LEU A 155 -4.38 -2.85 -13.60
CA LEU A 155 -4.48 -1.77 -12.62
C LEU A 155 -5.49 -2.09 -11.51
N THR A 156 -6.63 -2.71 -11.86
CA THR A 156 -7.72 -3.04 -10.91
C THR A 156 -7.55 -4.38 -10.19
N SER A 157 -6.62 -5.24 -10.65
CA SER A 157 -6.45 -6.60 -10.12
C SER A 157 -6.09 -6.65 -8.63
N ASP A 158 -6.80 -7.49 -7.87
CA ASP A 158 -6.54 -7.81 -6.45
C ASP A 158 -5.15 -8.39 -6.16
N VAL A 159 -4.46 -8.88 -7.20
CA VAL A 159 -3.06 -9.39 -7.15
C VAL A 159 -2.10 -8.55 -8.01
N GLY A 160 -2.61 -7.51 -8.68
CA GLY A 160 -1.84 -6.53 -9.43
C GLY A 160 -1.72 -5.22 -8.63
N GLU A 161 -2.02 -4.10 -9.28
CA GLU A 161 -1.74 -2.77 -8.73
C GLU A 161 -2.79 -2.25 -7.73
N LYS A 162 -4.00 -2.81 -7.72
CA LYS A 162 -5.10 -2.47 -6.78
C LYS A 162 -5.54 -0.99 -6.78
N PHE A 163 -5.44 -0.33 -7.93
CA PHE A 163 -6.11 0.96 -8.15
C PHE A 163 -7.63 0.79 -8.10
N THR A 164 -8.33 1.88 -7.77
CA THR A 164 -9.80 1.87 -7.85
C THR A 164 -10.24 1.88 -9.32
N GLU A 165 -11.46 1.41 -9.61
CA GLU A 165 -12.02 1.43 -10.97
C GLU A 165 -11.99 2.85 -11.58
N GLU A 166 -12.26 3.87 -10.75
CA GLU A 166 -12.20 5.29 -11.15
C GLU A 166 -10.78 5.78 -11.49
N GLU A 167 -9.75 5.23 -10.84
CA GLU A 167 -8.34 5.54 -11.08
C GLU A 167 -7.82 4.83 -12.32
N ALA A 168 -8.15 3.54 -12.47
CA ALA A 168 -7.80 2.74 -13.63
C ALA A 168 -8.50 3.24 -14.91
N GLN A 169 -9.78 3.60 -14.83
CA GLN A 169 -10.52 4.18 -15.96
C GLN A 169 -9.90 5.52 -16.38
N TYR A 170 -9.65 6.41 -15.41
CA TYR A 170 -8.95 7.67 -15.68
C TYR A 170 -7.61 7.44 -16.39
N ALA A 171 -6.82 6.47 -15.92
CA ALA A 171 -5.53 6.16 -16.49
C ALA A 171 -5.61 5.73 -17.97
N VAL A 172 -6.49 4.78 -18.33
CA VAL A 172 -6.61 4.30 -19.71
C VAL A 172 -7.22 5.33 -20.67
N ASP A 173 -8.03 6.25 -20.16
CA ASP A 173 -8.57 7.38 -20.92
C ASP A 173 -7.52 8.48 -21.19
N HIS A 174 -6.51 8.61 -20.31
CA HIS A 174 -5.50 9.67 -20.35
C HIS A 174 -4.07 9.19 -20.66
N LEU A 175 -3.93 7.96 -21.17
CA LEU A 175 -2.67 7.45 -21.74
C LEU A 175 -2.03 8.45 -22.72
N ASP A 176 -0.71 8.52 -22.71
CA ASP A 176 0.03 9.34 -23.67
C ASP A 176 -0.01 8.75 -25.09
N LYS A 177 0.38 9.55 -26.09
CA LYS A 177 0.16 9.30 -27.53
C LYS A 177 1.44 8.94 -28.28
#